data_AF-A0A523BB17-F1
#
_entry.id   AF-A0A523BB17-F1
#
_cell.length_a   1.000
_cell.length_b   1.000
_cell.length_c   1.000
_cell.angle_alpha   90.00
_cell.angle_beta   90.00
_cell.angle_gamma   90.00
#
_symmetry.space_group_name_H-M   'P 1'
#
loop_
_entity.id
_entity.type
_entity.pdbx_description
1 polymer ?
#
loop_
_entity_poly.entity_id
_entity_poly.type
_entity_poly.pdbx_seq_one_letter_code
_entity_poly.pdbx_strand_id
1 'polypeptide(L)'
;MNLEFRKIYEDIYSLIKNIEIIDIHNHLNPQALSLRNYEDVIFYHYIKTELANAGMSYKYLEEFKGIEKLKIALPYMKYLRNTSTFWS
;
A
#
# COMPACT_ATOMS: atom_id res chain seq x y z
N MET A 1 -2.92 27.21 10.57
CA MET A 1 -2.69 27.37 9.11
C MET A 1 -3.47 28.61 8.66
N ASN A 2 -2.84 29.54 7.94
CA ASN A 2 -3.52 30.74 7.44
C ASN A 2 -4.63 30.31 6.44
N LEU A 3 -5.80 30.95 6.50
CA LEU A 3 -6.93 30.70 5.59
C LEU A 3 -6.53 30.90 4.11
N GLU A 4 -5.69 31.88 3.83
CA GLU A 4 -5.17 32.16 2.49
C GLU A 4 -4.28 31.01 1.99
N PHE A 5 -3.39 30.52 2.85
CA PHE A 5 -2.54 29.36 2.53
C PHE A 5 -3.39 28.10 2.27
N ARG A 6 -4.41 27.86 3.11
CA ARG A 6 -5.32 26.73 2.89
C ARG A 6 -6.03 26.84 1.55
N LYS A 7 -6.50 28.04 1.17
CA LYS A 7 -7.13 28.25 -0.13
C LYS A 7 -6.18 27.93 -1.29
N ILE A 8 -4.97 28.46 -1.26
CA ILE A 8 -3.94 28.19 -2.28
C ILE A 8 -3.65 26.68 -2.37
N TYR A 9 -3.51 26.01 -1.22
CA TYR A 9 -3.31 24.57 -1.17
C TYR A 9 -4.45 23.80 -1.85
N GLU A 10 -5.70 24.10 -1.49
CA GLU A 10 -6.88 23.42 -2.06
C GLU A 10 -7.02 23.70 -3.56
N ASP A 11 -6.72 24.93 -4.00
CA ASP A 11 -6.76 25.32 -5.42
C ASP A 11 -5.74 24.51 -6.23
N ILE A 12 -4.48 24.45 -5.77
CA ILE A 12 -3.42 23.67 -6.44
C ILE A 12 -3.73 22.17 -6.39
N TYR A 13 -4.16 21.66 -5.23
CA TYR A 13 -4.49 20.25 -5.06
C TYR A 13 -5.63 19.83 -5.99
N SER A 14 -6.66 20.66 -6.12
CA SER A 14 -7.78 20.42 -7.03
C SER A 14 -7.33 20.40 -8.49
N LEU A 15 -6.43 21.31 -8.88
CA LEU A 15 -5.86 21.32 -10.23
C LEU A 15 -5.08 20.02 -10.50
N ILE A 16 -4.17 19.64 -9.61
CA ILE A 16 -3.36 18.41 -9.74
C ILE A 16 -4.25 17.17 -9.82
N LYS A 17 -5.25 17.08 -8.94
CA LYS A 17 -6.15 15.92 -8.85
C LYS A 17 -6.97 15.69 -10.12
N ASN A 18 -7.23 16.74 -10.89
CA ASN A 18 -8.02 16.67 -12.12
C ASN A 18 -7.19 16.40 -13.39
N ILE A 19 -5.86 16.29 -13.27
CA ILE A 19 -4.99 15.92 -14.40
C ILE A 19 -5.22 14.45 -14.73
N GLU A 20 -5.56 14.15 -15.98
CA GLU A 20 -5.57 12.77 -16.48
C GLU A 20 -4.13 12.24 -16.52
N ILE A 21 -3.92 11.06 -15.93
CA ILE A 21 -2.59 10.46 -15.82
C ILE A 21 -2.49 9.30 -16.80
N ILE A 22 -1.49 9.37 -17.68
CA ILE A 22 -1.04 8.22 -18.47
C ILE A 22 0.18 7.65 -17.75
N ASP A 23 0.00 6.50 -17.10
CA ASP A 23 1.09 5.80 -16.44
C ASP A 23 1.96 5.07 -17.47
N ILE A 24 3.11 5.66 -17.76
CA ILE A 24 4.07 5.17 -18.76
C ILE A 24 4.87 3.95 -18.27
N HIS A 25 4.80 3.59 -16.99
CA HIS A 25 5.54 2.45 -16.45
C HIS A 25 4.81 1.77 -15.29
N ASN A 26 4.21 0.63 -15.58
CA ASN A 26 3.57 -0.22 -14.58
C ASN A 26 3.76 -1.70 -14.90
N HIS A 27 3.41 -2.54 -13.93
CA HIS A 27 3.40 -4.00 -14.05
C HIS A 27 1.98 -4.57 -13.95
N LEU A 28 0.95 -3.82 -14.40
CA LEU A 28 -0.43 -4.30 -14.38
C LEU A 28 -0.61 -5.47 -15.35
N ASN A 29 -1.46 -6.43 -14.97
CA ASN A 29 -1.87 -7.50 -15.86
C ASN A 29 -3.05 -7.01 -16.73
N PRO A 30 -2.89 -6.88 -18.07
CA PRO A 30 -3.96 -6.38 -18.94
C PRO A 30 -5.19 -7.30 -18.97
N GLN A 31 -5.06 -8.58 -18.58
CA GLN A 31 -6.17 -9.53 -18.49
C GLN A 31 -6.89 -9.50 -17.14
N ALA A 32 -6.31 -8.83 -16.13
CA ALA A 32 -6.81 -8.78 -14.76
C ALA A 32 -6.39 -7.46 -14.10
N LEU A 33 -7.00 -6.35 -14.54
CA LEU A 33 -6.68 -5.01 -14.06
C LEU A 33 -7.19 -4.73 -12.63
N SER A 34 -8.17 -5.49 -12.17
CA SER A 34 -8.69 -5.37 -10.81
C SER A 34 -7.94 -6.28 -9.83
N LEU A 35 -7.78 -5.78 -8.61
CA LEU A 35 -7.40 -6.60 -7.46
C LEU A 35 -8.39 -7.76 -7.30
N ARG A 36 -7.90 -8.95 -6.98
CA ARG A 36 -8.73 -10.14 -6.74
C ARG A 36 -9.32 -10.12 -5.34
N ASN A 37 -8.53 -9.67 -4.36
CA ASN A 37 -8.95 -9.49 -2.98
C ASN A 37 -7.99 -8.54 -2.24
N TYR A 38 -8.22 -8.33 -0.94
CA TYR A 38 -7.41 -7.44 -0.10
C TYR A 38 -5.95 -7.90 0.05
N GLU A 39 -5.64 -9.19 -0.14
CA GLU A 39 -4.28 -9.71 -0.01
C GLU A 39 -3.36 -9.18 -1.11
N ASP A 40 -3.90 -8.88 -2.30
CA ASP A 40 -3.12 -8.30 -3.41
C ASP A 40 -2.56 -6.91 -3.05
N VAL A 41 -3.18 -6.21 -2.10
CA VAL A 41 -2.72 -4.92 -1.57
C VAL A 41 -1.87 -5.13 -0.31
N ILE A 42 -2.44 -5.78 0.71
CA ILE A 42 -1.80 -5.91 2.03
C ILE A 42 -0.51 -6.73 1.95
N PHE A 43 -0.45 -7.73 1.06
CA PHE A 43 0.71 -8.60 0.90
C PHE A 43 1.43 -8.38 -0.43
N TYR A 44 1.27 -7.20 -1.04
CA TYR A 44 2.14 -6.79 -2.13
C TYR A 44 3.60 -6.81 -1.68
N HIS A 45 4.52 -6.98 -2.63
CA HIS A 45 5.91 -7.31 -2.30
C HIS A 45 6.61 -6.25 -1.42
N TYR A 46 6.17 -4.99 -1.46
CA TYR A 46 6.61 -3.96 -0.52
C TYR A 46 6.34 -4.37 0.93
N ILE A 47 5.07 -4.59 1.30
CA ILE A 47 4.70 -4.99 2.67
C ILE A 47 5.24 -6.37 3.01
N LYS A 48 5.23 -7.33 2.07
CA LYS A 48 5.78 -8.68 2.28
C LYS A 48 7.26 -8.61 2.70
N THR A 49 8.05 -7.74 2.07
CA THR A 49 9.46 -7.56 2.38
C THR A 49 9.66 -6.91 3.75
N GLU A 50 8.87 -5.88 4.08
CA GLU A 50 8.94 -5.26 5.42
C GLU A 50 8.54 -6.22 6.54
N LEU A 51 7.49 -7.03 6.35
CA LEU A 51 7.08 -8.05 7.32
C LEU A 51 8.22 -9.03 7.58
N ALA A 52 8.90 -9.49 6.53
CA ALA A 52 10.05 -10.37 6.66
C ALA A 52 11.22 -9.70 7.40
N ASN A 53 11.53 -8.44 7.07
CA ASN A 53 12.56 -7.65 7.74
C ASN A 53 12.21 -7.37 9.22
N ALA A 54 10.92 -7.27 9.55
CA ALA A 54 10.42 -7.17 10.92
C ALA A 54 10.46 -8.52 11.68
N GLY A 55 10.98 -9.58 11.06
CA GLY A 55 11.18 -10.91 11.66
C GLY A 55 10.09 -11.94 11.37
N MET A 56 9.12 -11.64 10.50
CA MET A 56 8.13 -12.64 10.09
C MET A 56 8.76 -13.67 9.15
N SER A 57 8.57 -14.96 9.43
CA SER A 57 9.07 -16.00 8.52
C SER A 57 8.39 -15.94 7.14
N TYR A 58 9.18 -15.96 6.07
CA TYR A 58 8.67 -16.07 4.70
C TYR A 58 7.77 -17.30 4.50
N LYS A 59 8.03 -18.39 5.23
CA LYS A 59 7.19 -19.59 5.22
C LYS A 59 5.73 -19.27 5.54
N TYR A 60 5.49 -18.40 6.53
CA TYR A 60 4.12 -18.00 6.89
C TYR A 60 3.44 -17.15 5.82
N LEU A 61 4.21 -16.38 5.06
CA LEU A 61 3.70 -15.58 3.96
C LEU A 61 3.28 -16.42 2.75
N GLU A 62 3.82 -17.64 2.62
CA GLU A 62 3.60 -18.56 1.50
C GLU A 62 2.54 -19.63 1.81
N GLU A 63 2.54 -20.17 3.03
CA GLU A 63 1.67 -21.29 3.41
C GLU A 63 0.26 -20.85 3.81
N PHE A 64 0.12 -19.68 4.43
CA PHE A 64 -1.18 -19.18 4.88
C PHE A 64 -1.83 -18.28 3.84
N LYS A 65 -3.16 -18.24 3.85
CA LYS A 65 -3.98 -17.37 3.00
C LYS A 65 -5.11 -16.74 3.82
N GLY A 66 -5.71 -15.72 3.24
CA GLY A 66 -6.88 -15.05 3.79
C GLY A 66 -6.65 -14.51 5.19
N ILE A 67 -7.69 -14.69 6.02
CA ILE A 67 -7.73 -14.11 7.36
C ILE A 67 -6.66 -14.70 8.30
N GLU A 68 -6.27 -15.96 8.11
CA GLU A 68 -5.25 -16.60 8.94
C GLU A 68 -3.87 -15.99 8.68
N LYS A 69 -3.54 -15.73 7.41
CA LYS A 69 -2.33 -14.98 7.06
C LYS A 69 -2.33 -13.59 7.69
N LEU A 70 -3.47 -12.90 7.64
CA LEU A 70 -3.61 -11.58 8.27
C LEU A 70 -3.38 -11.65 9.78
N LYS A 71 -4.00 -12.60 10.48
CA LYS A 71 -3.82 -12.79 11.93
C LYS A 71 -2.35 -13.01 12.30
N ILE A 72 -1.62 -13.80 11.52
CA ILE A 72 -0.19 -14.05 11.75
C ILE A 72 0.66 -12.81 11.46
N ALA A 73 0.28 -12.00 10.46
CA ALA A 73 1.00 -10.78 10.08
C ALA A 73 0.75 -9.61 11.06
N LEU A 74 -0.44 -9.50 11.65
CA LEU A 74 -0.86 -8.38 12.52
C LEU A 74 0.15 -8.02 13.64
N PRO A 75 0.74 -8.98 14.38
CA PRO A 75 1.77 -8.69 15.38
C PRO A 75 3.00 -7.97 14.84
N TYR A 76 3.33 -8.18 13.56
CA TYR A 76 4.48 -7.57 12.89
C TYR A 76 4.14 -6.22 12.28
N MET A 77 2.90 -6.01 11.81
CA MET A 77 2.44 -4.77 11.15
C MET A 77 2.74 -3.49 11.94
N LYS A 78 2.79 -3.54 13.28
CA LYS A 78 3.14 -2.38 14.11
C LYS A 78 4.58 -1.89 13.90
N TYR A 79 5.50 -2.76 13.48
CA TYR A 79 6.90 -2.42 13.23
C TYR A 79 7.11 -1.73 11.88
N LEU A 80 6.08 -1.70 11.02
CA LEU A 80 6.15 -1.08 9.70
C LEU A 80 5.81 0.41 9.75
N ARG A 81 5.26 0.92 10.86
CA ARG A 81 4.67 2.28 10.95
C ARG A 81 5.61 3.43 10.60
N ASN A 82 6.92 3.19 10.63
CA ASN A 82 7.96 4.15 10.32
C ASN A 82 8.61 3.92 8.94
N THR A 83 8.07 3.01 8.11
CA THR A 83 8.57 2.77 6.74
C THR A 83 7.82 3.64 5.74
N SER A 84 8.45 3.97 4.61
CA SER A 84 7.80 4.67 3.48
C SER A 84 6.75 3.82 2.77
N THR A 85 6.68 2.53 3.08
CA THR A 85 5.77 1.55 2.50
C THR A 85 4.53 1.34 3.36
N PHE A 86 4.51 1.85 4.59
CA PHE A 86 3.32 1.84 5.43
C PHE A 86 2.37 2.94 4.98
N TRP A 87 1.31 2.54 4.29
CA TRP A 87 0.22 3.43 3.89
C TRP A 87 -0.64 3.72 5.12
N SER A 88 -0.39 4.86 5.77
CA SER A 88 -1.24 5.46 6.82
C SER A 88 -2.18 6.51 6.25
#